data_AF-A0A0P7IZG6-F1
#
_entry.id   AF-A0A0P7IZG6-F1
#
_cell.length_a   1.000
_cell.length_b   1.000
_cell.length_c   1.000
_cell.angle_alpha   90.00
_cell.angle_beta   90.00
_cell.angle_gamma   90.00
#
_symmetry.space_group_name_H-M   'P 1'
#
loop_
_entity.id
_entity.type
_entity.pdbx_description
1 polymer ?
#
loop_
_entity_poly.entity_id
_entity_poly.type
_entity_poly.pdbx_seq_one_letter_code
_entity_poly.pdbx_strand_id
1 'polypeptide(L)'
;MGKRILIERADGSISVADVVLGADQTLEDVAAAITPEGASWRVVTDVAAADIIASAPPTITDVNNEARRRIWLVLGVSAQEDAMVRQQNYTSFMINAQITLDAGGKLSDADQQKREAIIAGYALIESIRAASNVLTARDPIPANFADDAHWPVIAG
;
A
#
# COMPACT_ATOMS: atom_id res chain seq x y z
N MET A 1 21.21 6.39 -27.35
CA MET A 1 19.93 5.83 -26.84
C MET A 1 20.31 4.73 -25.84
N GLY A 2 19.98 4.89 -24.56
CA GLY A 2 20.25 3.84 -23.57
C GLY A 2 19.41 2.59 -23.85
N LYS A 3 19.97 1.41 -23.56
CA LYS A 3 19.26 0.13 -23.60
C LYS A 3 19.07 -0.35 -22.16
N ARG A 4 17.94 -0.95 -21.83
CA ARG A 4 17.70 -1.51 -20.50
C ARG A 4 17.78 -3.04 -20.58
N ILE A 5 18.45 -3.66 -19.62
CA ILE A 5 18.57 -5.12 -19.55
C ILE A 5 18.08 -5.64 -18.19
N LEU A 6 17.51 -6.84 -18.19
CA LEU A 6 17.24 -7.63 -16.98
C LEU A 6 18.39 -8.60 -16.76
N ILE A 7 18.84 -8.70 -15.52
CA ILE A 7 19.86 -9.65 -15.05
C ILE A 7 19.19 -10.57 -14.03
N GLU A 8 19.13 -11.86 -14.34
CA GLU A 8 18.55 -12.91 -13.51
C GLU A 8 19.69 -13.77 -12.93
N ARG A 9 19.81 -13.79 -11.60
CA ARG A 9 20.86 -14.53 -10.90
C ARG A 9 20.43 -15.96 -10.60
N ALA A 10 21.41 -16.82 -10.29
CA ALA A 10 21.18 -18.21 -9.94
C ALA A 10 20.29 -18.42 -8.69
N ASP A 11 20.17 -17.41 -7.82
CA ASP A 11 19.28 -17.42 -6.65
C ASP A 11 17.83 -16.99 -6.98
N GLY A 12 17.53 -16.72 -8.26
CA GLY A 12 16.22 -16.25 -8.74
C GLY A 12 15.99 -14.74 -8.56
N SER A 13 16.96 -14.00 -8.02
CA SER A 13 16.85 -12.55 -7.94
C SER A 13 17.00 -11.89 -9.31
N ILE A 14 16.17 -10.88 -9.57
CA ILE A 14 16.19 -10.13 -10.82
C ILE A 14 16.53 -8.67 -10.54
N SER A 15 17.39 -8.10 -11.38
CA SER A 15 17.74 -6.68 -11.33
C SER A 15 17.70 -6.06 -12.72
N VAL A 16 17.46 -4.75 -12.78
CA VAL A 16 17.42 -3.98 -14.02
C VAL A 16 18.63 -3.07 -14.08
N ALA A 17 19.30 -3.04 -15.23
CA ALA A 17 20.42 -2.13 -15.49
C ALA A 17 20.17 -1.30 -16.74
N ASP A 18 20.40 0.02 -16.62
CA ASP A 18 20.44 0.94 -17.76
C ASP A 18 21.85 0.94 -18.36
N VAL A 19 21.95 0.52 -19.62
CA VAL A 19 23.18 0.37 -20.38
C VAL A 19 23.32 1.51 -21.37
N VAL A 20 24.44 2.23 -21.25
CA VAL A 20 24.88 3.24 -22.23
C VAL A 20 26.03 2.64 -23.03
N LEU A 21 25.86 2.52 -24.34
CA LEU A 21 26.87 1.94 -25.24
C LEU A 21 27.86 3.03 -25.68
N GLY A 22 29.16 2.75 -25.52
CA GLY A 22 30.23 3.48 -26.19
C GLY A 22 30.25 3.21 -27.71
N ALA A 23 31.03 4.00 -28.46
CA ALA A 23 31.07 3.95 -29.93
C ALA A 23 31.46 2.57 -30.49
N ASP A 24 32.31 1.82 -29.76
CA ASP A 24 32.86 0.53 -30.20
C ASP A 24 32.39 -0.65 -29.33
N GLN A 25 31.37 -0.46 -28.49
CA GLN A 25 30.87 -1.50 -27.58
C GLN A 25 29.57 -2.10 -28.10
N THR A 26 29.48 -3.43 -28.09
CA THR A 26 28.19 -4.10 -28.29
C THR A 26 27.42 -4.19 -26.98
N LEU A 27 26.09 -4.39 -27.08
CA LEU A 27 25.27 -4.64 -25.91
C LEU A 27 25.68 -5.93 -25.19
N GLU A 28 26.13 -6.93 -25.94
CA GLU A 28 26.60 -8.20 -25.39
C GLU A 28 27.88 -8.02 -24.57
N ASP A 29 28.83 -7.21 -25.02
CA ASP A 29 30.06 -6.91 -24.29
C ASP A 29 29.76 -6.22 -22.94
N VAL A 30 28.89 -5.21 -22.96
CA VAL A 30 28.54 -4.46 -21.75
C VAL A 30 27.68 -5.30 -20.81
N ALA A 31 26.73 -6.07 -21.35
CA ALA A 31 25.90 -6.97 -20.55
C ALA A 31 26.72 -8.07 -19.89
N ALA A 32 27.66 -8.70 -20.61
CA ALA A 32 28.57 -9.70 -20.06
C ALA A 32 29.45 -9.11 -18.94
N ALA A 33 29.92 -7.86 -19.08
CA ALA A 33 30.74 -7.20 -18.07
C ALA A 33 29.99 -6.89 -16.75
N ILE A 34 28.68 -6.64 -16.82
CA ILE A 34 27.86 -6.29 -15.64
C ILE A 34 27.03 -7.46 -15.10
N THR A 35 26.96 -8.57 -15.84
CA THR A 35 26.25 -9.79 -15.42
C THR A 35 27.16 -10.62 -14.51
N PRO A 36 26.78 -10.86 -13.24
CA PRO A 36 27.57 -11.69 -12.34
C PRO A 36 27.76 -13.12 -12.86
N GLU A 37 28.84 -13.78 -12.43
CA GLU A 37 29.08 -15.19 -12.78
C GLU A 37 27.90 -16.08 -12.36
N GLY A 38 27.41 -16.91 -13.30
CA GLY A 38 26.24 -17.76 -13.09
C GLY A 38 24.87 -17.05 -13.23
N ALA A 39 24.85 -15.76 -13.56
CA ALA A 39 23.63 -15.04 -13.92
C ALA A 39 23.41 -15.05 -15.45
N SER A 40 22.15 -14.88 -15.85
CA SER A 40 21.75 -14.70 -17.26
C SER A 40 21.18 -13.30 -17.47
N TRP A 41 21.17 -12.81 -18.71
CA TRP A 41 20.62 -11.50 -19.02
C TRP A 41 19.75 -11.51 -20.28
N ARG A 42 18.81 -10.56 -20.36
CA ARG A 42 17.98 -10.32 -21.55
C ARG A 42 17.66 -8.84 -21.74
N VAL A 43 17.46 -8.42 -23.00
CA VAL A 43 17.06 -7.05 -23.33
C VAL A 43 15.61 -6.81 -22.95
N VAL A 44 15.35 -5.67 -22.31
CA VAL A 44 14.01 -5.20 -22.01
C VAL A 44 13.50 -4.38 -23.18
N THR A 45 12.47 -4.88 -23.85
CA THR A 45 11.75 -4.14 -24.89
C THR A 45 10.54 -3.38 -24.34
N ASP A 46 10.02 -3.80 -23.19
CA ASP A 46 8.93 -3.14 -22.46
C ASP A 46 9.40 -2.73 -21.06
N VAL A 47 9.69 -1.43 -20.93
CA VAL A 47 10.29 -0.83 -19.72
C VAL A 47 9.33 -0.91 -18.52
N ALA A 48 8.01 -0.84 -18.76
CA ALA A 48 7.02 -0.91 -17.69
C ALA A 48 6.95 -2.32 -17.07
N ALA A 49 7.17 -3.37 -17.87
CA ALA A 49 7.22 -4.74 -17.39
C ALA A 49 8.50 -5.05 -16.60
N ALA A 50 9.63 -4.42 -16.92
CA ALA A 50 10.91 -4.69 -16.25
C ALA A 50 11.02 -4.08 -14.85
N ASP A 51 10.47 -2.88 -14.65
CA ASP A 51 10.48 -2.23 -13.33
C ASP A 51 9.61 -3.02 -12.31
N ILE A 52 8.59 -3.75 -12.79
CA ILE A 52 7.77 -4.68 -11.99
C ILE A 52 8.57 -5.94 -11.59
N ILE A 53 9.50 -6.39 -12.43
CA ILE A 53 10.28 -7.61 -12.22
C ILE A 53 11.45 -7.38 -11.23
N ALA A 54 11.99 -6.16 -11.14
CA ALA A 54 13.13 -5.85 -10.26
C ALA A 54 12.75 -5.48 -8.82
N SER A 55 11.50 -5.09 -8.55
CA SER A 55 11.03 -4.96 -7.16
C SER A 55 10.57 -6.32 -6.65
N ALA A 56 10.99 -6.70 -5.44
CA ALA A 56 10.41 -7.87 -4.77
C ALA A 56 8.87 -7.75 -4.81
N PRO A 57 8.13 -8.84 -5.13
CA PRO A 57 6.67 -8.81 -5.13
C PRO A 57 6.17 -8.26 -3.79
N PRO A 58 5.14 -7.39 -3.79
CA PRO A 58 4.58 -6.88 -2.55
C PRO A 58 4.19 -8.02 -1.61
N THR A 59 4.47 -7.84 -0.33
CA THR A 59 4.19 -8.82 0.71
C THR A 59 2.87 -8.53 1.42
N ILE A 60 2.35 -9.53 2.13
CA ILE A 60 1.20 -9.33 3.03
C ILE A 60 1.49 -8.24 4.07
N THR A 61 2.74 -8.12 4.51
CA THR A 61 3.16 -7.06 5.43
C THR A 61 2.99 -5.66 4.82
N ASP A 62 3.29 -5.50 3.53
CA ASP A 62 3.14 -4.23 2.83
C ASP A 62 1.67 -3.82 2.73
N VAL A 63 0.79 -4.76 2.38
CA VAL A 63 -0.67 -4.54 2.36
C VAL A 63 -1.20 -4.15 3.75
N ASN A 64 -0.75 -4.86 4.80
CA ASN A 64 -1.15 -4.56 6.18
C ASN A 64 -0.67 -3.19 6.65
N ASN A 65 0.52 -2.76 6.24
CA ASN A 65 1.06 -1.43 6.56
C ASN A 65 0.27 -0.33 5.85
N GLU A 66 -0.12 -0.54 4.59
CA GLU A 66 -0.95 0.41 3.86
C GLU A 66 -2.38 0.50 4.42
N ALA A 67 -2.99 -0.63 4.77
CA ALA A 67 -4.27 -0.66 5.47
C ALA A 67 -4.22 0.15 6.78
N ARG A 68 -3.14 0.00 7.55
CA ARG A 68 -2.91 0.75 8.78
C ARG A 68 -2.78 2.26 8.51
N ARG A 69 -1.98 2.65 7.53
CA ARG A 69 -1.82 4.06 7.11
C ARG A 69 -3.17 4.69 6.76
N ARG A 70 -4.00 3.99 5.99
CA ARG A 70 -5.34 4.45 5.60
C ARG A 70 -6.29 4.55 6.80
N ILE A 71 -6.27 3.60 7.74
CA ILE A 71 -7.04 3.70 8.98
C ILE A 71 -6.64 4.92 9.80
N TRP A 72 -5.35 5.25 9.87
CA TRP A 72 -4.88 6.45 10.56
C TRP A 72 -5.36 7.74 9.90
N LEU A 73 -5.45 7.78 8.57
CA LEU A 73 -6.06 8.91 7.86
C LEU A 73 -7.54 9.08 8.25
N VAL A 74 -8.31 7.99 8.32
CA VAL A 74 -9.73 8.05 8.76
C VAL A 74 -9.86 8.58 10.19
N LEU A 75 -8.92 8.25 11.07
CA LEU A 75 -8.91 8.71 12.45
C LEU A 75 -8.33 10.12 12.62
N GLY A 76 -7.75 10.72 11.56
CA GLY A 76 -7.09 12.01 11.62
C GLY A 76 -5.87 12.00 12.55
N VAL A 77 -5.04 10.95 12.45
CA VAL A 77 -3.83 10.76 13.27
C VAL A 77 -2.63 10.38 12.42
N SER A 78 -1.42 10.65 12.92
CA SER A 78 -0.16 10.35 12.23
C SER A 78 0.68 9.27 12.92
N ALA A 79 0.32 8.89 14.15
CA ALA A 79 1.05 7.92 14.97
C ALA A 79 0.13 6.87 15.57
N GLN A 80 0.70 5.72 15.93
CA GLN A 80 -0.05 4.60 16.49
C GLN A 80 -0.65 4.94 17.86
N GLU A 81 0.13 5.61 18.70
CA GLU A 81 -0.25 6.04 20.04
C GLU A 81 -1.46 6.98 19.98
N ASP A 82 -1.44 7.93 19.03
CA ASP A 82 -2.54 8.86 18.77
C ASP A 82 -3.79 8.12 18.28
N ALA A 83 -3.62 7.10 17.42
CA ALA A 83 -4.72 6.25 16.98
C ALA A 83 -5.41 5.55 18.15
N MET A 84 -4.64 5.01 19.10
CA MET A 84 -5.19 4.35 20.29
C MET A 84 -5.96 5.33 21.17
N VAL A 85 -5.40 6.51 21.44
CA VAL A 85 -6.07 7.56 22.22
C VAL A 85 -7.34 8.04 21.52
N ARG A 86 -7.29 8.25 20.20
CA ARG A 86 -8.45 8.66 19.40
C ARG A 86 -9.57 7.63 19.46
N GLN A 87 -9.26 6.35 19.30
CA GLN A 87 -10.24 5.26 19.40
C GLN A 87 -10.86 5.18 20.80
N GLN A 88 -10.07 5.33 21.86
CA GLN A 88 -10.59 5.37 23.23
C GLN A 88 -11.55 6.54 23.43
N ASN A 89 -11.17 7.74 22.99
CA ASN A 89 -12.02 8.94 23.08
C ASN A 89 -13.34 8.78 22.31
N TYR A 90 -13.30 8.20 21.10
CA TYR A 90 -14.51 7.90 20.32
C TYR A 90 -15.37 6.85 21.02
N THR A 91 -14.77 5.80 21.58
CA THR A 91 -15.49 4.75 22.30
C THR A 91 -16.22 5.33 23.53
N SER A 92 -15.52 6.11 24.36
CA SER A 92 -16.12 6.76 25.54
C SER A 92 -17.26 7.71 25.16
N PHE A 93 -17.08 8.50 24.09
CA PHE A 93 -18.14 9.36 23.58
C PHE A 93 -19.37 8.57 23.12
N MET A 94 -19.17 7.50 22.33
CA MET A 94 -20.27 6.68 21.80
C MET A 94 -21.05 6.00 22.93
N ILE A 95 -20.37 5.52 23.98
CA ILE A 95 -21.02 4.93 25.16
C ILE A 95 -21.91 5.96 25.86
N ASN A 96 -21.37 7.15 26.15
CA ASN A 96 -22.14 8.21 26.84
C ASN A 96 -23.33 8.71 26.00
N ALA A 97 -23.13 8.81 24.68
CA ALA A 97 -24.19 9.18 23.76
C ALA A 97 -25.31 8.12 23.77
N GLN A 98 -24.96 6.83 23.75
CA GLN A 98 -25.93 5.75 23.79
C GLN A 98 -26.70 5.71 25.12
N ILE A 99 -26.02 5.86 26.26
CA ILE A 99 -26.67 5.94 27.58
C ILE A 99 -27.70 7.08 27.63
N THR A 100 -27.36 8.24 27.05
CA THR A 100 -28.26 9.40 26.99
C THR A 100 -29.52 9.09 26.18
N LEU A 101 -29.37 8.44 25.03
CA LEU A 101 -30.48 8.06 24.16
C LEU A 101 -31.36 6.97 24.80
N ASP A 102 -30.76 5.96 25.44
CA ASP A 102 -31.48 4.87 26.11
C ASP A 102 -32.30 5.37 27.31
N ALA A 103 -31.83 6.43 27.98
CA ALA A 103 -32.57 7.12 29.04
C ALA A 103 -33.71 8.03 28.52
N GLY A 104 -33.94 8.10 27.21
CA GLY A 104 -34.93 8.98 26.58
C GLY A 104 -34.48 10.44 26.45
N GLY A 105 -33.20 10.73 26.70
CA GLY A 105 -32.60 12.03 26.48
C GLY A 105 -32.39 12.35 24.99
N LYS A 106 -31.98 13.60 24.71
CA LYS A 106 -31.61 14.04 23.35
C LYS A 106 -30.17 14.53 23.35
N LEU A 107 -29.43 14.18 22.31
CA LEU A 107 -28.10 14.74 22.05
C LEU A 107 -28.24 16.17 21.52
N SER A 108 -27.22 16.99 21.77
CA SER A 108 -27.09 18.27 21.07
C SER A 108 -26.88 18.02 19.57
N ASP A 109 -27.22 18.98 18.71
CA ASP A 109 -26.98 18.84 17.26
C ASP A 109 -25.50 18.57 16.95
N ALA A 110 -24.60 19.18 17.71
CA ALA A 110 -23.15 18.97 17.58
C ALA A 110 -22.74 17.54 17.98
N ASP A 111 -23.28 16.99 19.06
CA ASP A 111 -23.00 15.62 19.48
C ASP A 111 -23.63 14.60 18.53
N GLN A 112 -24.82 14.89 17.98
CA GLN A 112 -25.46 14.06 16.97
C GLN A 112 -24.60 14.00 15.71
N GLN A 113 -24.13 15.14 15.19
CA GLN A 113 -23.22 15.18 14.04
C GLN A 113 -21.91 14.44 14.31
N LYS A 114 -21.33 14.63 15.51
CA LYS A 114 -20.12 13.92 15.92
C LYS A 114 -20.33 12.41 15.97
N ARG A 115 -21.46 11.95 16.50
CA ARG A 115 -21.84 10.52 16.54
C ARG A 115 -21.94 9.94 15.14
N GLU A 116 -22.63 10.63 14.24
CA GLU A 116 -22.78 10.21 12.84
C GLU A 116 -21.44 10.12 12.12
N ALA A 117 -20.56 11.11 12.32
CA ALA A 117 -19.21 11.11 11.76
C ALA A 117 -18.38 9.92 12.28
N ILE A 118 -18.46 9.60 13.58
CA ILE A 118 -17.77 8.45 14.17
C ILE A 118 -18.28 7.14 13.56
N ILE A 119 -19.61 6.97 13.43
CA ILE A 119 -20.21 5.77 12.82
C ILE A 119 -19.75 5.60 11.37
N ALA A 120 -19.79 6.68 10.58
CA ALA A 120 -19.31 6.65 9.19
C ALA A 120 -17.82 6.30 9.10
N GLY A 121 -17.00 6.85 10.00
CA GLY A 121 -15.57 6.52 10.10
C GLY A 121 -15.32 5.04 10.42
N TYR A 122 -16.07 4.44 11.34
CA TYR A 122 -15.95 3.01 11.64
C TYR A 122 -16.34 2.12 10.46
N ALA A 123 -17.42 2.44 9.74
CA ALA A 123 -17.82 1.72 8.54
C ALA A 123 -16.72 1.79 7.46
N LEU A 124 -16.08 2.94 7.30
CA LEU A 124 -14.95 3.10 6.39
C LEU A 124 -13.74 2.24 6.82
N ILE A 125 -13.41 2.19 8.11
CA ILE A 125 -12.34 1.32 8.64
C ILE A 125 -12.63 -0.16 8.35
N GLU A 126 -13.88 -0.62 8.49
CA GLU A 126 -14.26 -1.99 8.15
C GLU A 126 -14.08 -2.28 6.65
N SER A 127 -14.45 -1.33 5.78
CA SER A 127 -14.23 -1.47 4.34
C SER A 127 -12.74 -1.52 3.97
N ILE A 128 -11.88 -0.77 4.68
CA ILE A 128 -10.41 -0.85 4.52
C ILE A 128 -9.91 -2.24 4.91
N ARG A 129 -10.38 -2.80 6.03
CA ARG A 129 -10.01 -4.15 6.46
C ARG A 129 -10.47 -5.21 5.45
N ALA A 130 -11.67 -5.06 4.90
CA ALA A 130 -12.17 -5.95 3.86
C ALA A 130 -11.31 -5.88 2.58
N ALA A 131 -10.95 -4.67 2.13
CA ALA A 131 -10.06 -4.47 0.99
C ALA A 131 -8.67 -5.10 1.22
N SER A 132 -8.10 -4.89 2.42
CA SER A 132 -6.85 -5.54 2.84
C SER A 132 -6.93 -7.06 2.72
N ASN A 133 -7.99 -7.68 3.25
CA ASN A 133 -8.19 -9.13 3.17
C ASN A 133 -8.26 -9.63 1.72
N VAL A 134 -8.97 -8.89 0.86
CA VAL A 134 -9.07 -9.20 -0.58
C VAL A 134 -7.70 -9.12 -1.25
N LEU A 135 -6.91 -8.08 -0.96
CA LEU A 135 -5.57 -7.91 -1.51
C LEU A 135 -4.60 -9.00 -1.03
N THR A 136 -4.62 -9.35 0.26
CA THR A 136 -3.77 -10.41 0.82
C THR A 136 -4.13 -11.81 0.32
N ALA A 137 -5.35 -12.00 -0.17
CA ALA A 137 -5.80 -13.25 -0.77
C ALA A 137 -5.43 -13.38 -2.26
N ARG A 138 -4.92 -12.31 -2.90
CA ARG A 138 -4.45 -12.36 -4.29
C ARG A 138 -3.04 -12.92 -4.34
N ASP A 139 -2.82 -13.86 -5.27
CA ASP A 139 -1.51 -14.43 -5.56
C ASP A 139 -1.23 -14.34 -7.07
N PRO A 140 -0.29 -13.47 -7.53
CA PRO A 140 0.50 -12.54 -6.71
C PRO A 140 -0.30 -11.31 -6.25
N ILE A 141 0.16 -10.67 -5.17
CA ILE A 141 -0.35 -9.35 -4.76
C ILE A 141 -0.04 -8.35 -5.88
N PRO A 142 -1.00 -7.51 -6.32
CA PRO A 142 -0.76 -6.54 -7.38
C PRO A 142 0.38 -5.57 -7.02
N ALA A 143 1.31 -5.33 -7.95
CA ALA A 143 2.42 -4.38 -7.76
C ALA A 143 1.94 -2.98 -7.36
N ASN A 144 0.77 -2.58 -7.84
CA ASN A 144 0.15 -1.29 -7.57
C ASN A 144 -0.89 -1.33 -6.43
N PHE A 145 -0.77 -2.26 -5.47
CA PHE A 145 -1.76 -2.42 -4.39
C PHE A 145 -2.01 -1.15 -3.57
N ALA A 146 -1.09 -0.18 -3.56
CA ALA A 146 -1.22 1.08 -2.84
C ALA A 146 -2.13 2.10 -3.55
N ASP A 147 -2.43 1.90 -4.84
CA ASP A 147 -3.28 2.81 -5.62
C ASP A 147 -4.70 2.89 -5.05
N ASP A 148 -5.28 4.08 -5.04
CA ASP A 148 -6.64 4.33 -4.53
C ASP A 148 -7.73 3.49 -5.22
N ALA A 149 -7.46 2.94 -6.41
CA ALA A 149 -8.35 2.02 -7.09
C ALA A 149 -8.62 0.71 -6.32
N HIS A 150 -7.75 0.31 -5.40
CA HIS A 150 -7.90 -0.92 -4.60
C HIS A 150 -8.51 -0.68 -3.22
N TRP A 151 -8.76 0.57 -2.85
CA TRP A 151 -9.17 0.97 -1.51
C TRP A 151 -10.46 1.78 -1.54
N PRO A 152 -11.22 1.79 -0.44
CA PRO A 152 -12.37 2.69 -0.34
C PRO A 152 -11.90 4.15 -0.39
N VAL A 153 -12.71 5.00 -1.04
CA VAL A 153 -12.44 6.44 -1.13
C VAL A 153 -12.55 7.05 0.26
N ILE A 154 -11.44 7.63 0.73
CA ILE A 154 -11.40 8.42 1.95
C ILE A 154 -11.57 9.88 1.50
N ALA A 155 -12.73 10.49 1.75
CA ALA A 155 -12.89 11.91 1.53
C ALA A 155 -11.99 12.66 2.52
N GLY A 156 -10.96 13.32 1.98
CA GLY A 156 -10.05 14.20 2.75
C GLY A 156 -10.61 15.60 2.93
#